data_AF-A0A812LZZ3-F1
#
_entry.id   AF-A0A812LZZ3-F1
#
_cell.length_a   1.000
_cell.length_b   1.000
_cell.length_c   1.000
_cell.angle_alpha   90.00
_cell.angle_beta   90.00
_cell.angle_gamma   90.00
#
_symmetry.space_group_name_H-M   'P 1'
#
loop_
_entity.id
_entity.type
_entity.pdbx_description
1 polymer ?
#
loop_
_entity_poly.entity_id
_entity_poly.type
_entity_poly.pdbx_seq_one_letter_code
_entity_poly.pdbx_strand_id
1 'polypeptide(L)'
;MDDDKKDWYEEKWDEETEEAENDVAGLSLSFLTVQALRYAISGILPNQEGIESWSDAISHSSRQCHLLMGCGVVFFLLSLAVLNSERLLEEPSKRMERAIEILNNYFTFGLSWSLFYGVRWQISALRFTDENALLMVSIALFLSVASFLMIFVLDKVEDNHLFGQDSEVAEGATEKMISGLGILIGFSWEQSFDTAVDVVAEGLREDCPPLISKMIMSVILVLIVFPAWRIYILPMEMELSEEMTEEGAQKAVLKQYAQQHFDLFLEKERNEDDLDRAHLLMKRHRRTAHGLQHPGHGVPSGLKHLMVTSSGIEEVDAPEEHHRHEKHGVRCSVVMASQVSSIPC
;
A
#
# COMPACT_ATOMS: atom_id res chain seq x y z
N MET A 1 -4.55 -35.08 -4.41
CA MET A 1 -3.41 -36.00 -4.67
C MET A 1 -2.25 -35.05 -4.82
N ASP A 2 -1.38 -35.05 -3.83
CA ASP A 2 -0.18 -34.22 -3.76
C ASP A 2 0.78 -34.70 -4.87
N ASP A 3 1.12 -33.83 -5.83
CA ASP A 3 1.90 -34.19 -7.02
C ASP A 3 3.41 -33.94 -6.85
N ASP A 4 3.85 -33.71 -5.60
CA ASP A 4 5.26 -33.52 -5.20
C ASP A 4 5.93 -32.34 -5.93
N LYS A 5 5.13 -31.45 -6.54
CA LYS A 5 5.57 -30.24 -7.23
C LYS A 5 4.76 -29.06 -6.71
N LYS A 6 5.45 -28.17 -6.02
CA LYS A 6 4.85 -26.92 -5.57
C LYS A 6 4.32 -26.14 -6.77
N ASP A 7 3.00 -26.02 -6.86
CA ASP A 7 2.38 -25.16 -7.86
C ASP A 7 2.42 -23.69 -7.39
N TRP A 8 2.09 -22.76 -8.28
CA TRP A 8 2.14 -21.34 -7.95
C TRP A 8 1.17 -20.96 -6.82
N TYR A 9 0.03 -21.65 -6.70
CA TYR A 9 -0.95 -21.39 -5.66
C TYR A 9 -0.43 -21.84 -4.30
N GLU A 10 0.27 -22.98 -4.25
CA GLU A 10 0.92 -23.48 -3.03
C GLU A 10 2.10 -22.59 -2.60
N GLU A 11 2.89 -22.09 -3.55
CA GLU A 11 3.95 -21.13 -3.25
C GLU A 11 3.38 -19.83 -2.70
N LYS A 12 2.34 -19.28 -3.35
CA LYS A 12 1.68 -18.05 -2.88
C LYS A 12 0.98 -18.25 -1.54
N TRP A 13 0.33 -19.39 -1.33
CA TRP A 13 -0.28 -19.73 -0.04
C TRP A 13 0.75 -19.74 1.08
N ASP A 14 1.91 -20.37 0.87
CA ASP A 14 2.95 -20.45 1.89
C ASP A 14 3.54 -19.07 2.22
N GLU A 15 3.79 -18.23 1.20
CA GLU A 15 4.27 -16.85 1.37
C GLU A 15 3.28 -16.02 2.21
N GLU A 16 2.02 -15.96 1.79
CA GLU A 16 0.97 -15.20 2.47
C GLU A 16 0.71 -15.74 3.89
N THR A 17 0.80 -17.06 4.08
CA THR A 17 0.63 -17.68 5.40
C THR A 17 1.79 -17.30 6.33
N GLU A 18 3.03 -17.32 5.85
CA GLU A 18 4.21 -16.96 6.64
C GLU A 18 4.16 -15.49 7.06
N GLU A 19 3.82 -14.58 6.13
CA GLU A 19 3.65 -13.16 6.41
C GLU A 19 2.52 -12.93 7.42
N ALA A 20 1.35 -13.53 7.19
CA ALA A 20 0.20 -13.42 8.10
C ALA A 20 0.52 -13.93 9.50
N GLU A 21 1.27 -15.04 9.63
CA GLU A 21 1.73 -15.55 10.92
C GLU A 21 2.64 -14.55 11.65
N ASN A 22 3.59 -13.94 10.93
CA ASN A 22 4.53 -12.97 11.49
C ASN A 22 3.81 -11.67 11.91
N ASP A 23 2.86 -11.23 11.11
CA ASP A 23 2.01 -10.07 11.40
C ASP A 23 1.12 -10.29 12.62
N VAL A 24 0.41 -11.43 12.70
CA VAL A 24 -0.42 -11.77 13.85
C VAL A 24 0.40 -11.88 15.14
N ALA A 25 1.60 -12.45 15.06
CA ALA A 25 2.52 -12.50 16.21
C ALA A 25 2.92 -11.09 16.68
N GLY A 26 3.35 -10.22 15.76
CA GLY A 26 3.70 -8.83 16.07
C GLY A 26 2.52 -8.04 16.62
N LEU A 27 1.35 -8.14 15.99
CA LEU A 27 0.13 -7.41 16.33
C LEU A 27 -0.38 -7.79 17.72
N SER A 28 -0.47 -9.09 18.02
CA SER A 28 -0.99 -9.59 19.29
C SER A 28 -0.05 -9.28 20.47
N LEU A 29 1.26 -9.50 20.31
CA LEU A 29 2.25 -9.21 21.34
C LEU A 29 2.33 -7.72 21.65
N SER A 30 2.33 -6.88 20.62
CA SER A 30 2.40 -5.42 20.77
C SER A 30 1.14 -4.86 21.41
N PHE A 31 -0.03 -5.36 21.01
CA PHE A 31 -1.31 -4.97 21.61
C PHE A 31 -1.31 -5.25 23.11
N LEU A 32 -1.00 -6.48 23.54
CA LEU A 32 -0.95 -6.85 24.95
C LEU A 32 0.07 -6.03 25.74
N THR A 33 1.22 -5.75 25.13
CA THR A 33 2.25 -4.90 25.74
C THR A 33 1.74 -3.49 25.95
N VAL A 34 1.08 -2.90 24.96
CA VAL A 34 0.52 -1.55 25.09
C VAL A 34 -0.64 -1.53 26.08
N GLN A 35 -1.47 -2.57 26.19
CA GLN A 35 -2.46 -2.66 27.27
C GLN A 35 -1.80 -2.69 28.65
N ALA A 36 -0.70 -3.44 28.81
CA ALA A 36 0.06 -3.47 30.05
C ALA A 36 0.70 -2.11 30.38
N LEU A 37 1.24 -1.41 29.37
CA LEU A 37 1.77 -0.05 29.52
C LEU A 37 0.67 0.93 29.91
N ARG A 38 -0.49 0.88 29.25
CA ARG A 38 -1.64 1.73 29.60
C ARG A 38 -2.05 1.52 31.05
N TYR A 39 -2.19 0.28 31.49
CA TYR A 39 -2.48 -0.03 32.89
C TYR A 39 -1.40 0.49 33.84
N ALA A 40 -0.11 0.35 33.51
CA ALA A 40 0.98 0.88 34.32
C ALA A 40 0.96 2.42 34.44
N ILE A 41 0.49 3.11 33.40
CA ILE A 41 0.48 4.58 33.32
C ILE A 41 -0.77 5.18 33.97
N SER A 42 -1.95 4.59 33.70
CA SER A 42 -3.23 5.12 34.13
C SER A 42 -3.78 4.48 35.40
N GLY A 43 -3.35 3.25 35.71
CA GLY A 43 -3.96 2.39 36.74
C GLY A 43 -5.32 1.81 36.33
N ILE A 44 -5.77 2.06 35.11
CA ILE A 44 -7.07 1.63 34.58
C ILE A 44 -6.81 0.53 33.56
N LEU A 45 -7.41 -0.65 33.77
CA LEU A 45 -7.26 -1.78 32.88
C LEU A 45 -8.35 -1.71 31.79
N PRO A 46 -7.97 -1.60 30.51
CA PRO A 46 -8.94 -1.64 29.41
C PRO A 46 -9.62 -3.01 29.29
N ASN A 47 -10.76 -3.06 28.58
CA ASN A 47 -11.42 -4.33 28.26
C ASN A 47 -10.60 -5.15 27.22
N GLN A 48 -11.14 -6.29 26.79
CA GLN A 48 -10.49 -7.17 25.80
C GLN A 48 -10.22 -6.52 24.43
N GLU A 49 -10.98 -5.48 24.07
CA GLU A 49 -10.81 -4.68 22.83
C GLU A 49 -9.92 -3.45 23.06
N GLY A 50 -9.39 -3.28 24.27
CA GLY A 50 -8.62 -2.11 24.66
C GLY A 50 -9.48 -0.85 24.85
N ILE A 51 -10.79 -0.98 25.02
CA ILE A 51 -11.73 0.11 25.27
C ILE A 51 -11.86 0.32 26.79
N GLU A 52 -11.78 1.58 27.20
CA GLU A 52 -12.06 2.02 28.58
C GLU A 52 -13.48 2.55 28.67
N SER A 53 -14.05 2.54 29.88
CA SER A 53 -15.34 3.17 30.12
C SER A 53 -15.28 4.66 29.80
N TRP A 54 -16.42 5.26 29.44
CA TRP A 54 -16.47 6.68 29.11
C TRP A 54 -15.88 7.58 30.22
N SER A 55 -16.24 7.31 31.47
CA SER A 55 -15.75 8.07 32.63
C SER A 55 -14.24 7.97 32.80
N ASP A 56 -13.67 6.82 32.48
CA ASP A 56 -12.23 6.59 32.58
C ASP A 56 -11.51 7.28 31.43
N ALA A 57 -12.00 7.14 30.20
CA ALA A 57 -11.42 7.72 29.00
C ALA A 57 -11.29 9.25 29.06
N ILE A 58 -12.24 9.95 29.72
CA ILE A 58 -12.20 11.41 29.91
C ILE A 58 -11.41 11.85 31.15
N SER A 59 -10.94 10.91 31.98
CA SER A 59 -10.24 11.18 33.24
C SER A 59 -8.73 11.32 33.07
N HIS A 60 -8.20 10.90 31.93
CA HIS A 60 -6.76 10.88 31.69
C HIS A 60 -6.17 12.29 31.64
N SER A 61 -5.08 12.46 32.39
CA SER A 61 -4.32 13.70 32.38
C SER A 61 -3.45 13.81 31.13
N SER A 62 -3.18 15.02 30.64
CA SER A 62 -2.28 15.21 29.49
C SER A 62 -0.89 14.61 29.72
N ARG A 63 -0.43 14.47 30.96
CA ARG A 63 0.84 13.78 31.27
C ARG A 63 0.80 12.30 30.90
N GLN A 64 -0.30 11.62 31.20
CA GLN A 64 -0.49 10.21 30.85
C GLN A 64 -0.54 10.03 29.33
N CYS A 65 -1.24 10.92 28.62
CA CYS A 65 -1.30 10.92 27.15
C CYS A 65 0.09 11.05 26.52
N HIS A 66 0.85 12.08 26.89
CA HIS A 66 2.19 12.29 26.33
C HIS A 66 3.18 11.19 26.72
N LEU A 67 3.05 10.59 27.91
CA LEU A 67 3.92 9.49 28.33
C LEU A 67 3.67 8.23 27.50
N LEU A 68 2.41 7.91 27.21
CA LEU A 68 2.08 6.80 26.30
C LEU A 68 2.58 7.07 24.87
N MET A 69 2.36 8.27 24.34
CA MET A 69 2.92 8.66 23.03
C MET A 69 4.45 8.61 23.02
N GLY A 70 5.09 8.96 24.14
CA GLY A 70 6.53 8.83 24.34
C GLY A 70 7.03 7.38 24.31
N CYS A 71 6.27 6.42 24.88
CA CYS A 71 6.54 4.99 24.71
C CYS A 71 6.51 4.60 23.23
N GLY A 72 5.58 5.18 22.46
CA GLY A 72 5.54 5.01 21.00
C GLY A 72 6.84 5.43 20.31
N VAL A 73 7.41 6.59 20.68
CA VAL A 73 8.72 7.04 20.15
C VAL A 73 9.83 6.05 20.50
N VAL A 74 9.82 5.46 21.69
CA VAL A 74 10.80 4.42 22.07
C VAL A 74 10.64 3.19 21.18
N PHE A 75 9.40 2.73 20.94
CA PHE A 75 9.14 1.64 20.01
C PHE A 75 9.64 1.93 18.60
N PHE A 76 9.44 3.15 18.11
CA PHE A 76 9.96 3.58 16.81
C PHE A 76 11.49 3.48 16.72
N LEU A 77 12.20 4.00 17.73
CA LEU A 77 13.67 3.91 17.76
C LEU A 77 14.17 2.46 17.83
N LEU A 78 13.43 1.58 18.52
CA LEU A 78 13.74 0.15 18.58
C LEU A 78 13.49 -0.56 17.24
N SER A 79 12.41 -0.24 16.53
CA SER A 79 12.16 -0.73 15.17
C SER A 79 13.32 -0.36 14.23
N LEU A 80 13.76 0.90 14.26
CA LEU A 80 14.93 1.34 13.49
C LEU A 80 16.21 0.59 13.89
N ALA A 81 16.40 0.28 15.17
CA ALA A 81 17.56 -0.49 15.63
C ALA A 81 17.52 -1.94 15.12
N VAL A 82 16.34 -2.56 15.06
CA VAL A 82 16.15 -3.92 14.53
C VAL A 82 16.44 -3.96 13.03
N LEU A 83 15.88 -3.03 12.25
CA LEU A 83 16.16 -2.91 10.81
C LEU A 83 17.64 -2.70 10.51
N ASN A 84 18.33 -1.87 11.30
CA ASN A 84 19.77 -1.69 11.15
C ASN A 84 20.57 -2.94 11.54
N SER A 85 20.07 -3.75 12.48
CA SER A 85 20.75 -4.98 12.90
C SER A 85 20.72 -6.06 11.83
N GLU A 86 19.64 -6.13 11.05
CA GLU A 86 19.48 -7.06 9.93
C GLU A 86 20.59 -6.88 8.90
N ARG A 87 20.90 -5.63 8.54
CA ARG A 87 21.99 -5.29 7.61
C ARG A 87 23.38 -5.68 8.09
N LEU A 88 23.60 -5.72 9.40
CA LEU A 88 24.91 -6.07 9.97
C LEU A 88 25.15 -7.58 9.95
N LEU A 89 24.11 -8.37 9.72
CA LEU A 89 24.21 -9.83 9.62
C LEU A 89 24.39 -10.19 8.14
N GLU A 90 25.60 -10.57 7.76
CA GLU A 90 25.93 -10.91 6.35
C GLU A 90 25.17 -12.16 5.86
N GLU A 91 24.83 -13.11 6.74
CA GLU A 91 23.96 -14.26 6.44
C GLU A 91 23.18 -14.71 7.70
N PRO A 92 22.02 -14.10 8.00
CA PRO A 92 21.17 -14.57 9.07
C PRO A 92 20.57 -15.93 8.72
N SER A 93 20.40 -16.81 9.72
CA SER A 93 19.64 -18.05 9.50
C SER A 93 18.16 -17.71 9.29
N LYS A 94 17.40 -18.51 8.52
CA LYS A 94 15.93 -18.33 8.34
C LYS A 94 15.14 -18.07 9.62
N ARG A 95 15.53 -18.70 10.74
CA ARG A 95 14.89 -18.47 12.05
C ARG A 95 15.16 -17.08 12.61
N MET A 96 16.34 -16.53 12.33
CA MET A 96 16.75 -15.19 12.74
C MET A 96 16.03 -14.14 11.90
N GLU A 97 15.95 -14.32 10.58
CA GLU A 97 15.18 -13.46 9.67
C GLU A 97 13.74 -13.34 10.16
N ARG A 98 13.06 -14.47 10.34
CA ARG A 98 11.70 -14.51 10.90
C ARG A 98 11.60 -13.84 12.28
N ALA A 99 12.58 -14.01 13.15
CA ALA A 99 12.57 -13.37 14.47
C ALA A 99 12.75 -11.84 14.39
N ILE A 100 13.59 -11.36 13.45
CA ILE A 100 13.80 -9.94 13.18
C ILE A 100 12.52 -9.32 12.63
N GLU A 101 11.86 -9.97 11.68
CA GLU A 101 10.58 -9.52 11.13
C GLU A 101 9.49 -9.43 12.20
N ILE A 102 9.28 -10.49 12.99
CA ILE A 102 8.29 -10.49 14.08
C ILE A 102 8.61 -9.37 15.08
N LEU A 103 9.89 -9.17 15.42
CA LEU A 103 10.32 -8.14 16.37
C LEU A 103 10.12 -6.73 15.80
N ASN A 104 10.37 -6.53 14.51
CA ASN A 104 10.12 -5.27 13.84
C ASN A 104 8.61 -4.98 13.77
N ASN A 105 7.80 -5.94 13.36
CA ASN A 105 6.34 -5.85 13.37
C ASN A 105 5.82 -5.52 14.77
N TYR A 106 6.33 -6.19 15.81
CA TYR A 106 6.00 -5.92 17.20
C TYR A 106 6.29 -4.46 17.60
N PHE A 107 7.46 -3.92 17.26
CA PHE A 107 7.79 -2.53 17.58
C PHE A 107 6.99 -1.52 16.75
N THR A 108 6.78 -1.79 15.47
CA THR A 108 5.98 -0.95 14.57
C THR A 108 4.52 -0.88 15.04
N PHE A 109 3.91 -2.01 15.35
CA PHE A 109 2.57 -2.04 15.93
C PHE A 109 2.53 -1.44 17.34
N GLY A 110 3.59 -1.60 18.14
CA GLY A 110 3.73 -0.95 19.45
C GLY A 110 3.70 0.58 19.38
N LEU A 111 4.41 1.16 18.39
CA LEU A 111 4.32 2.58 18.07
C LEU A 111 2.87 2.95 17.70
N SER A 112 2.29 2.19 16.77
CA SER A 112 0.94 2.43 16.28
C SER A 112 -0.09 2.45 17.41
N TRP A 113 -0.12 1.41 18.26
CA TRP A 113 -1.04 1.32 19.40
C TRP A 113 -0.84 2.46 20.41
N SER A 114 0.42 2.83 20.66
CA SER A 114 0.75 3.94 21.57
C SER A 114 0.23 5.28 21.05
N LEU A 115 0.37 5.54 19.74
CA LEU A 115 -0.19 6.73 19.10
C LEU A 115 -1.72 6.71 19.09
N PHE A 116 -2.32 5.58 18.73
CA PHE A 116 -3.77 5.40 18.68
C PHE A 116 -4.43 5.71 20.03
N TYR A 117 -4.00 5.03 21.10
CA TYR A 117 -4.57 5.23 22.43
C TYR A 117 -4.16 6.57 23.03
N GLY A 118 -2.97 7.08 22.73
CA GLY A 118 -2.52 8.42 23.15
C GLY A 118 -3.39 9.54 22.56
N VAL A 119 -3.66 9.49 21.26
CA VAL A 119 -4.56 10.43 20.57
C VAL A 119 -5.99 10.27 21.07
N ARG A 120 -6.47 9.04 21.24
CA ARG A 120 -7.78 8.76 21.84
C ARG A 120 -7.93 9.42 23.21
N TRP A 121 -6.99 9.21 24.13
CA TRP A 121 -7.02 9.87 25.45
C TRP A 121 -7.01 11.40 25.33
N GLN A 122 -6.20 11.94 24.43
CA GLN A 122 -6.09 13.39 24.22
C GLN A 122 -7.40 14.00 23.69
N ILE A 123 -8.06 13.34 22.75
CA ILE A 123 -9.34 13.79 22.17
C ILE A 123 -10.47 13.63 23.18
N SER A 124 -10.54 12.52 23.90
CA SER A 124 -11.52 12.30 24.98
C SER A 124 -11.41 13.37 26.06
N ALA A 125 -10.20 13.80 26.40
CA ALA A 125 -9.96 14.86 27.38
C ALA A 125 -10.48 16.25 26.95
N LEU A 126 -10.69 16.49 25.64
CA LEU A 126 -11.27 17.74 25.14
C LEU A 126 -12.77 17.88 25.43
N ARG A 127 -13.46 16.78 25.77
CA ARG A 127 -14.90 16.75 26.12
C ARG A 127 -15.80 17.52 25.14
N PHE A 128 -15.57 17.34 23.84
CA PHE A 128 -16.34 18.04 22.82
C PHE A 128 -17.75 17.44 22.59
N THR A 129 -17.98 16.21 23.05
CA THR A 129 -19.28 15.51 23.00
C THR A 129 -19.41 14.60 24.22
N ASP A 130 -20.64 14.39 24.69
CA ASP A 130 -20.99 13.39 25.71
C ASP A 130 -21.46 12.05 25.10
N GLU A 131 -21.70 12.05 23.78
CA GLU A 131 -22.18 10.87 23.04
C GLU A 131 -21.01 9.97 22.61
N ASN A 132 -20.99 8.73 23.10
CA ASN A 132 -19.90 7.78 22.84
C ASN A 132 -19.73 7.47 21.34
N ALA A 133 -20.83 7.19 20.63
CA ALA A 133 -20.78 6.92 19.19
C ALA A 133 -20.19 8.09 18.39
N LEU A 134 -20.53 9.33 18.74
CA LEU A 134 -19.99 10.52 18.07
C LEU A 134 -18.49 10.70 18.35
N LEU A 135 -18.05 10.41 19.59
CA LEU A 135 -16.63 10.43 19.94
C LEU A 135 -15.84 9.44 19.10
N MET A 136 -16.29 8.19 19.01
CA MET A 136 -15.61 7.11 18.28
C MET A 136 -15.43 7.47 16.80
N VAL A 137 -16.51 7.92 16.15
CA VAL A 137 -16.47 8.36 14.75
C VAL A 137 -15.54 9.57 14.56
N SER A 138 -15.57 10.53 15.49
CA SER A 138 -14.69 11.70 15.42
C SER A 138 -13.22 11.33 15.57
N ILE A 139 -12.90 10.36 16.43
CA ILE A 139 -11.54 9.82 16.58
C ILE A 139 -11.13 9.10 15.29
N ALA A 140 -11.98 8.25 14.71
CA ALA A 140 -11.68 7.56 13.47
C ALA A 140 -11.41 8.54 12.32
N LEU A 141 -12.23 9.60 12.19
CA LEU A 141 -12.02 10.65 11.20
C LEU A 141 -10.73 11.43 11.45
N PHE A 142 -10.47 11.86 12.69
CA PHE A 142 -9.26 12.58 13.04
C PHE A 142 -8.01 11.73 12.78
N LEU A 143 -8.02 10.48 13.22
CA LEU A 143 -6.92 9.55 13.01
C LEU A 143 -6.68 9.30 11.52
N SER A 144 -7.74 9.14 10.72
CA SER A 144 -7.62 9.02 9.27
C SER A 144 -6.86 10.22 8.69
N VAL A 145 -7.29 11.44 9.02
CA VAL A 145 -6.63 12.67 8.54
C VAL A 145 -5.19 12.78 9.05
N ALA A 146 -4.96 12.52 10.33
CA ALA A 146 -3.63 12.59 10.94
C ALA A 146 -2.67 11.57 10.32
N SER A 147 -3.13 10.34 10.09
CA SER A 147 -2.37 9.29 9.42
C SER A 147 -2.08 9.66 7.98
N PHE A 148 -3.04 10.19 7.21
CA PHE A 148 -2.77 10.68 5.85
C PHE A 148 -1.69 11.77 5.84
N LEU A 149 -1.78 12.75 6.75
CA LEU A 149 -0.75 13.78 6.89
C LEU A 149 0.61 13.19 7.26
N MET A 150 0.63 12.18 8.14
CA MET A 150 1.86 11.50 8.54
C MET A 150 2.47 10.74 7.36
N ILE A 151 1.67 10.05 6.54
CA ILE A 151 2.12 9.36 5.34
C ILE A 151 2.77 10.36 4.38
N PHE A 152 2.14 11.52 4.11
CA PHE A 152 2.75 12.57 3.29
C PHE A 152 4.06 13.13 3.87
N VAL A 153 4.18 13.21 5.19
CA VAL A 153 5.42 13.65 5.85
C VAL A 153 6.51 12.60 5.69
N LEU A 154 6.19 11.31 5.88
CA LEU A 154 7.13 10.21 5.73
C LEU A 154 7.62 10.10 4.28
N ASP A 155 6.70 10.12 3.31
CA ASP A 155 6.97 10.15 1.87
C ASP A 155 7.90 11.33 1.50
N LYS A 156 7.60 12.53 2.02
CA LYS A 156 8.47 13.69 1.78
C LYS A 156 9.84 13.58 2.45
N VAL A 157 9.93 12.92 3.61
CA VAL A 157 11.21 12.70 4.29
C VAL A 157 12.07 11.72 3.51
N GLU A 158 11.44 10.70 2.92
CA GLU A 158 12.04 9.73 2.02
C GLU A 158 12.55 10.39 0.73
N ASP A 159 11.71 11.17 0.04
CA ASP A 159 12.05 11.91 -1.18
C ASP A 159 13.23 12.88 -1.01
N ASN A 160 13.37 13.50 0.16
CA ASN A 160 14.44 14.45 0.42
C ASN A 160 15.78 13.77 0.78
N HIS A 161 15.85 12.44 0.75
CA HIS A 161 17.01 11.64 1.16
C HIS A 161 17.57 12.08 2.53
N LEU A 162 16.69 12.49 3.46
CA LEU A 162 17.09 13.07 4.75
C LEU A 162 17.92 12.06 5.58
N PHE A 163 17.76 10.77 5.28
CA PHE A 163 18.48 9.65 5.89
C PHE A 163 19.74 9.19 5.13
N GLY A 164 20.19 9.94 4.12
CA GLY A 164 21.36 9.61 3.28
C GLY A 164 20.98 8.93 1.96
N GLN A 165 21.85 9.05 0.95
CA GLN A 165 21.57 8.69 -0.45
C GLN A 165 21.29 7.19 -0.73
N ASP A 166 21.49 6.29 0.24
CA ASP A 166 21.36 4.82 0.07
C ASP A 166 20.65 4.14 1.28
N SER A 167 19.60 4.75 1.83
CA SER A 167 18.95 4.21 3.02
C SER A 167 17.72 3.35 2.68
N GLU A 168 17.90 2.16 2.10
CA GLU A 168 16.82 1.13 2.01
C GLU A 168 16.18 0.84 3.39
N VAL A 169 16.89 1.08 4.50
CA VAL A 169 16.33 1.02 5.88
C VAL A 169 15.25 2.05 6.12
N ALA A 170 15.38 3.25 5.55
CA ALA A 170 14.39 4.30 5.71
C ALA A 170 13.14 3.99 4.88
N GLU A 171 13.33 3.45 3.68
CA GLU A 171 12.25 2.94 2.83
C GLU A 171 11.49 1.81 3.51
N GLY A 172 12.20 0.75 3.95
CA GLY A 172 11.57 -0.38 4.66
C GLY A 172 10.92 0.01 6.00
N ALA A 173 11.49 0.96 6.75
CA ALA A 173 10.85 1.49 7.96
C ALA A 173 9.57 2.28 7.62
N THR A 174 9.61 3.09 6.56
CA THR A 174 8.49 3.91 6.12
C THR A 174 7.34 3.05 5.64
N GLU A 175 7.62 2.04 4.81
CA GLU A 175 6.62 1.06 4.34
C GLU A 175 5.91 0.37 5.51
N LYS A 176 6.68 -0.21 6.46
CA LYS A 176 6.09 -0.88 7.63
C LYS A 176 5.30 0.10 8.51
N MET A 177 5.73 1.35 8.64
CA MET A 177 4.96 2.39 9.34
C MET A 177 3.64 2.71 8.62
N ILE A 178 3.64 2.81 7.29
CA ILE A 178 2.43 3.06 6.50
C ILE A 178 1.44 1.90 6.71
N SER A 179 1.90 0.65 6.64
CA SER A 179 1.09 -0.54 6.93
C SER A 179 0.54 -0.50 8.37
N GLY A 180 1.38 -0.14 9.35
CA GLY A 180 0.98 0.04 10.74
C GLY A 180 -0.09 1.11 10.93
N LEU A 181 0.03 2.26 10.25
CA LEU A 181 -0.97 3.34 10.27
C LEU A 181 -2.28 2.91 9.59
N GLY A 182 -2.19 2.15 8.49
CA GLY A 182 -3.34 1.57 7.80
C GLY A 182 -4.16 0.66 8.72
N ILE A 183 -3.49 -0.22 9.46
CA ILE A 183 -4.10 -1.10 10.45
C ILE A 183 -4.78 -0.29 11.58
N LEU A 184 -4.15 0.78 12.07
CA LEU A 184 -4.78 1.66 13.06
C LEU A 184 -6.06 2.32 12.56
N ILE A 185 -6.04 2.81 11.32
CA ILE A 185 -7.23 3.40 10.70
C ILE A 185 -8.33 2.35 10.65
N GLY A 186 -8.02 1.14 10.15
CA GLY A 186 -8.94 0.02 10.10
C GLY A 186 -9.56 -0.29 11.47
N PHE A 187 -8.73 -0.45 12.49
CA PHE A 187 -9.18 -0.75 13.86
C PHE A 187 -10.03 0.38 14.46
N SER A 188 -9.70 1.64 14.18
CA SER A 188 -10.50 2.80 14.63
C SER A 188 -11.91 2.80 14.05
N TRP A 189 -12.02 2.42 12.77
CA TRP A 189 -13.30 2.29 12.08
C TRP A 189 -14.07 1.06 12.55
N GLU A 190 -13.40 -0.08 12.75
CA GLU A 190 -14.01 -1.30 13.31
C GLU A 190 -14.70 -0.99 14.65
N GLN A 191 -14.01 -0.35 15.60
CA GLN A 191 -14.60 0.03 16.88
C GLN A 191 -15.77 1.02 16.73
N SER A 192 -15.68 1.94 15.76
CA SER A 192 -16.74 2.90 15.48
C SER A 192 -17.99 2.20 14.91
N PHE A 193 -17.79 1.22 14.03
CA PHE A 193 -18.87 0.41 13.48
C PHE A 193 -19.53 -0.46 14.56
N ASP A 194 -18.75 -1.13 15.40
CA ASP A 194 -19.29 -1.94 16.50
C ASP A 194 -20.14 -1.08 17.45
N THR A 195 -19.61 0.07 17.89
CA THR A 195 -20.35 1.01 18.73
C THR A 195 -21.63 1.52 18.04
N ALA A 196 -21.58 1.82 16.74
CA ALA A 196 -22.75 2.30 16.01
C ALA A 196 -23.83 1.23 15.87
N VAL A 197 -23.44 -0.02 15.58
CA VAL A 197 -24.34 -1.17 15.53
C VAL A 197 -25.01 -1.38 16.88
N ASP A 198 -24.27 -1.22 17.97
CA ASP A 198 -24.78 -1.35 19.33
C ASP A 198 -25.83 -0.28 19.65
N VAL A 199 -25.55 0.99 19.35
CA VAL A 199 -26.51 2.08 19.55
C VAL A 199 -27.78 1.88 18.73
N VAL A 200 -27.66 1.46 17.46
CA VAL A 200 -28.83 1.21 16.60
C VAL A 200 -29.65 0.03 17.13
N ALA A 201 -29.00 -1.06 17.54
CA ALA A 201 -29.66 -2.23 18.09
C ALA A 201 -30.38 -1.92 19.41
N GLU A 202 -29.81 -1.07 20.26
CA GLU A 202 -30.46 -0.59 21.48
C GLU A 202 -31.66 0.33 21.18
N GLY A 203 -31.55 1.19 20.16
CA GLY A 203 -32.66 2.04 19.72
C GLY A 203 -33.86 1.26 19.18
N LEU A 204 -33.63 0.08 18.59
CA LEU A 204 -34.67 -0.81 18.06
C LEU A 204 -35.21 -1.81 19.08
N ARG A 205 -34.82 -1.69 20.37
CA ARG A 205 -35.14 -2.67 21.41
C ARG A 205 -36.64 -2.90 21.61
N GLU A 206 -37.48 -1.90 21.33
CA GLU A 206 -38.94 -2.03 21.44
C GLU A 206 -39.53 -2.93 20.35
N ASP A 207 -38.96 -2.91 19.14
CA ASP A 207 -39.44 -3.69 17.99
C ASP A 207 -38.79 -5.07 17.90
N CYS A 208 -37.51 -5.18 18.31
CA CYS A 208 -36.74 -6.40 18.16
C CYS A 208 -35.69 -6.55 19.28
N PRO A 209 -35.45 -7.78 19.80
CA PRO A 209 -34.33 -8.02 20.70
C PRO A 209 -32.99 -7.57 20.07
N PRO A 210 -32.13 -6.83 20.80
CA PRO A 210 -30.89 -6.27 20.24
C PRO A 210 -30.00 -7.31 19.54
N LEU A 211 -29.95 -8.54 20.06
CA LEU A 211 -29.21 -9.64 19.45
C LEU A 211 -29.65 -9.93 18.01
N ILE A 212 -30.96 -9.92 17.76
CA ILE A 212 -31.52 -10.20 16.43
C ILE A 212 -31.25 -9.01 15.51
N SER A 213 -31.41 -7.77 16.00
CA SER A 213 -31.08 -6.56 15.24
C SER A 213 -29.61 -6.55 14.81
N LYS A 214 -28.67 -6.85 15.72
CA LYS A 214 -27.24 -6.97 15.42
C LYS A 214 -26.99 -8.02 14.34
N MET A 215 -27.56 -9.24 14.50
CA MET A 215 -27.42 -10.32 13.51
C MET A 215 -27.92 -9.93 12.13
N ILE A 216 -29.09 -9.28 12.03
CA ILE A 216 -29.66 -8.82 10.77
C ILE A 216 -28.76 -7.77 10.13
N MET A 217 -28.27 -6.80 10.90
CA MET A 217 -27.36 -5.77 10.42
C MET A 217 -26.04 -6.38 9.92
N SER A 218 -25.45 -7.33 10.64
CA SER A 218 -24.24 -8.03 10.20
C SER A 218 -24.47 -8.78 8.88
N VAL A 219 -25.59 -9.47 8.71
CA VAL A 219 -25.92 -10.16 7.45
C VAL A 219 -26.07 -9.16 6.30
N ILE A 220 -26.78 -8.06 6.51
CA ILE A 220 -26.97 -7.00 5.50
C ILE A 220 -25.61 -6.39 5.12
N LEU A 221 -24.76 -6.09 6.10
CA LEU A 221 -23.41 -5.57 5.88
C LEU A 221 -22.57 -6.53 5.03
N VAL A 222 -22.55 -7.82 5.35
CA VAL A 222 -21.81 -8.81 4.55
C VAL A 222 -22.36 -8.90 3.12
N LEU A 223 -23.68 -8.91 2.94
CA LEU A 223 -24.31 -8.99 1.62
C LEU A 223 -24.02 -7.76 0.74
N ILE A 224 -23.68 -6.61 1.33
CA ILE A 224 -23.33 -5.39 0.60
C ILE A 224 -21.82 -5.27 0.40
N VAL A 225 -21.04 -5.44 1.48
CA VAL A 225 -19.60 -5.18 1.50
C VAL A 225 -18.83 -6.31 0.79
N PHE A 226 -19.18 -7.57 1.01
CA PHE A 226 -18.42 -8.69 0.42
C PHE A 226 -18.44 -8.70 -1.11
N PRO A 227 -19.60 -8.51 -1.79
CA PRO A 227 -19.60 -8.39 -3.25
C PRO A 227 -18.83 -7.18 -3.75
N ALA A 228 -18.94 -6.03 -3.06
CA ALA A 228 -18.22 -4.82 -3.43
C ALA A 228 -16.70 -5.01 -3.33
N TRP A 229 -16.22 -5.60 -2.23
CA TRP A 229 -14.81 -5.92 -2.04
C TRP A 229 -14.31 -6.88 -3.13
N ARG A 230 -15.03 -7.96 -3.41
CA ARG A 230 -14.63 -8.97 -4.40
C ARG A 230 -14.58 -8.43 -5.83
N ILE A 231 -15.50 -7.56 -6.21
CA ILE A 231 -15.62 -7.06 -7.59
C ILE A 231 -14.70 -5.87 -7.85
N TYR A 232 -14.48 -5.00 -6.85
CA TYR A 232 -13.78 -3.74 -7.05
C TYR A 232 -12.46 -3.62 -6.30
N ILE A 233 -12.39 -4.07 -5.05
CA ILE A 233 -11.20 -3.87 -4.21
C ILE A 233 -10.14 -4.93 -4.51
N LEU A 234 -10.54 -6.21 -4.50
CA LEU A 234 -9.60 -7.31 -4.72
C LEU A 234 -8.89 -7.24 -6.09
N PRO A 235 -9.58 -7.01 -7.23
CA PRO A 235 -8.88 -6.93 -8.51
C PRO A 235 -7.95 -5.72 -8.62
N MET A 236 -8.29 -4.61 -7.95
CA MET A 236 -7.46 -3.41 -7.90
C MET A 236 -6.18 -3.67 -7.10
N GLU A 237 -6.30 -4.32 -5.94
CA GLU A 237 -5.16 -4.68 -5.11
C GLU A 237 -4.24 -5.69 -5.82
N MET A 238 -4.81 -6.69 -6.49
CA MET A 238 -4.03 -7.63 -7.31
C MET A 238 -3.31 -6.95 -8.49
N GLU A 239 -3.93 -5.96 -9.15
CA GLU A 239 -3.27 -5.21 -10.23
C GLU A 239 -2.13 -4.35 -9.68
N LEU A 240 -2.33 -3.69 -8.53
CA LEU A 240 -1.30 -2.90 -7.87
C LEU A 240 -0.12 -3.75 -7.36
N SER A 241 -0.40 -4.91 -6.76
CA SER A 241 0.65 -5.83 -6.30
C SER A 241 1.41 -6.45 -7.46
N GLU A 242 0.73 -6.79 -8.57
CA GLU A 242 1.41 -7.15 -9.82
C GLU A 242 2.32 -6.01 -10.29
N GLU A 243 1.84 -4.76 -10.35
CA GLU A 243 2.61 -3.59 -10.80
C GLU A 243 3.86 -3.30 -9.97
N MET A 244 3.87 -3.63 -8.68
CA MET A 244 5.06 -3.50 -7.82
C MET A 244 6.16 -4.51 -8.16
N THR A 245 5.83 -5.61 -8.85
CA THR A 245 6.85 -6.56 -9.35
C THR A 245 7.54 -6.03 -10.61
N GLU A 246 8.81 -6.43 -10.83
CA GLU A 246 9.52 -6.03 -12.06
C GLU A 246 8.78 -6.47 -13.34
N GLU A 247 8.17 -7.65 -13.33
CA GLU A 247 7.40 -8.17 -14.47
C GLU A 247 6.10 -7.37 -14.69
N GLY A 248 5.39 -7.03 -13.62
CA GLY A 248 4.17 -6.23 -13.72
C GLY A 248 4.44 -4.78 -14.11
N ALA A 249 5.51 -4.17 -13.61
CA ALA A 249 5.97 -2.85 -14.07
C ALA A 249 6.25 -2.86 -15.58
N GLN A 250 6.92 -3.90 -16.10
CA GLN A 250 7.13 -4.07 -17.54
C GLN A 250 5.81 -4.26 -18.31
N LYS A 251 4.88 -5.06 -17.78
CA LYS A 251 3.55 -5.31 -18.35
C LYS A 251 2.70 -4.04 -18.38
N ALA A 252 2.73 -3.22 -17.33
CA ALA A 252 2.04 -1.94 -17.24
C ALA A 252 2.56 -0.95 -18.28
N VAL A 253 3.89 -0.85 -18.44
CA VAL A 253 4.53 -0.06 -19.49
C VAL A 253 4.08 -0.53 -20.88
N LEU A 254 4.05 -1.83 -21.13
CA LEU A 254 3.54 -2.38 -22.41
C LEU A 254 2.06 -2.08 -22.64
N LYS A 255 1.23 -2.20 -21.60
CA LYS A 255 -0.21 -1.87 -21.64
C LYS A 255 -0.42 -0.39 -21.96
N GLN A 256 0.38 0.49 -21.37
CA GLN A 256 0.35 1.94 -21.66
C GLN A 256 0.71 2.23 -23.12
N TYR A 257 1.78 1.64 -23.65
CA TYR A 257 2.14 1.81 -25.07
C TYR A 257 1.09 1.24 -26.03
N ALA A 258 0.47 0.11 -25.67
CA ALA A 258 -0.62 -0.48 -26.45
C ALA A 258 -1.87 0.41 -26.45
N GLN A 259 -2.22 0.98 -25.28
CA GLN A 259 -3.34 1.91 -25.15
C GLN A 259 -3.08 3.21 -25.94
N GLN A 260 -1.88 3.79 -25.82
CA GLN A 260 -1.49 4.95 -26.63
C GLN A 260 -1.64 4.65 -28.12
N HIS A 261 -1.14 3.50 -28.60
CA HIS A 261 -1.32 3.11 -29.99
C HIS A 261 -2.80 2.95 -30.39
N PHE A 262 -3.62 2.40 -29.50
CA PHE A 262 -5.05 2.26 -29.74
C PHE A 262 -5.77 3.62 -29.82
N ASP A 263 -5.45 4.55 -28.93
CA ASP A 263 -6.02 5.90 -28.93
C ASP A 263 -5.63 6.64 -30.22
N LEU A 264 -4.35 6.53 -30.62
CA LEU A 264 -3.85 7.05 -31.90
C LEU A 264 -4.61 6.49 -33.10
N PHE A 265 -4.97 5.21 -33.05
CA PHE A 265 -5.74 4.55 -34.11
C PHE A 265 -7.19 5.04 -34.23
N LEU A 266 -7.77 5.55 -33.14
CA LEU A 266 -9.13 6.10 -33.12
C LEU A 266 -9.19 7.59 -33.54
N GLU A 267 -8.07 8.30 -33.55
CA GLU A 267 -8.00 9.70 -33.98
C GLU A 267 -8.23 9.84 -35.49
N LYS A 268 -9.30 10.56 -35.87
CA LYS A 268 -9.74 10.70 -37.28
C LYS A 268 -8.78 11.50 -38.17
N GLU A 269 -8.00 12.42 -37.61
CA GLU A 269 -7.21 13.41 -38.35
C GLU A 269 -5.69 13.20 -38.23
N ARG A 270 -5.23 11.96 -38.03
CA ARG A 270 -3.78 11.66 -38.03
C ARG A 270 -3.24 11.22 -39.38
N ASN A 271 -1.98 11.55 -39.60
CA ASN A 271 -1.22 11.07 -40.75
C ASN A 271 -0.89 9.57 -40.56
N GLU A 272 -1.02 8.78 -41.62
CA GLU A 272 -0.70 7.34 -41.64
C GLU A 272 0.76 7.07 -41.21
N ASP A 273 1.69 7.97 -41.56
CA ASP A 273 3.11 7.86 -41.17
C ASP A 273 3.29 7.83 -39.64
N ASP A 274 2.47 8.58 -38.90
CA ASP A 274 2.54 8.64 -37.44
C ASP A 274 1.98 7.37 -36.80
N LEU A 275 0.95 6.77 -37.42
CA LEU A 275 0.37 5.48 -37.02
C LEU A 275 1.39 4.35 -37.22
N ASP A 276 2.03 4.30 -38.38
CA ASP A 276 3.09 3.32 -38.68
C ASP A 276 4.26 3.46 -37.70
N ARG A 277 4.68 4.69 -37.40
CA ARG A 277 5.75 4.94 -36.43
C ARG A 277 5.35 4.48 -35.02
N ALA A 278 4.13 4.79 -34.57
CA ALA A 278 3.63 4.33 -33.28
C ALA A 278 3.57 2.80 -33.21
N HIS A 279 3.15 2.14 -34.29
CA HIS A 279 3.11 0.68 -34.40
C HIS A 279 4.51 0.05 -34.29
N LEU A 280 5.49 0.64 -34.96
CA LEU A 280 6.89 0.21 -34.88
C LEU A 280 7.48 0.42 -33.47
N LEU A 281 7.14 1.54 -32.82
CA LEU A 281 7.54 1.80 -31.43
C LEU A 281 6.94 0.76 -30.47
N MET A 282 5.65 0.46 -30.58
CA MET A 282 5.00 -0.60 -29.79
C MET A 282 5.71 -1.96 -29.96
N LYS A 283 6.02 -2.35 -31.21
CA LYS A 283 6.80 -3.57 -31.50
C LYS A 283 8.19 -3.54 -30.89
N ARG A 284 8.86 -2.38 -30.87
CA ARG A 284 10.19 -2.22 -30.24
C ARG A 284 10.09 -2.39 -28.72
N HIS A 285 9.14 -1.72 -28.06
CA HIS A 285 8.93 -1.86 -26.62
C HIS A 285 8.65 -3.31 -26.21
N ARG A 286 7.78 -4.00 -26.95
CA ARG A 286 7.54 -5.46 -26.76
C ARG A 286 8.82 -6.28 -26.87
N ARG A 287 9.66 -6.01 -27.86
CA ARG A 287 10.93 -6.75 -28.05
C ARG A 287 11.89 -6.50 -26.90
N THR A 288 12.03 -5.25 -26.47
CA THR A 288 12.89 -4.88 -25.34
C THR A 288 12.39 -5.55 -24.05
N ALA A 289 11.09 -5.52 -23.77
CA ALA A 289 10.52 -6.16 -22.58
C ALA A 289 10.74 -7.68 -22.56
N HIS A 290 10.58 -8.37 -23.69
CA HIS A 290 10.80 -9.82 -23.77
C HIS A 290 12.24 -10.24 -24.11
N GLY A 291 13.22 -9.32 -24.10
CA GLY A 291 14.60 -9.62 -24.49
C GLY A 291 14.77 -10.15 -25.93
N LEU A 292 13.80 -9.91 -26.81
CA LEU A 292 13.82 -10.40 -28.18
C LEU A 292 14.74 -9.52 -29.04
N GLN A 293 15.65 -10.15 -29.77
CA GLN A 293 16.48 -9.42 -30.73
C GLN A 293 15.64 -8.87 -31.89
N HIS A 294 16.01 -7.68 -32.37
CA HIS A 294 15.43 -7.18 -33.61
C HIS A 294 15.76 -8.18 -34.73
N PRO A 295 14.79 -8.59 -35.57
CA PRO A 295 15.03 -9.53 -36.67
C PRO A 295 16.04 -9.05 -37.73
N GLY A 296 16.65 -7.87 -37.55
CA GLY A 296 17.68 -7.32 -38.41
C GLY A 296 19.04 -8.04 -38.30
N HIS A 297 19.32 -8.73 -37.19
CA HIS A 297 20.62 -9.36 -36.95
C HIS A 297 20.88 -10.69 -37.70
N GLY A 298 19.99 -11.05 -38.64
CA GLY A 298 20.18 -12.21 -39.54
C GLY A 298 19.73 -11.94 -40.97
N VAL A 299 19.54 -10.68 -41.35
CA VAL A 299 19.14 -10.32 -42.71
C VAL A 299 20.29 -10.61 -43.66
N PRO A 300 20.11 -11.46 -44.70
CA PRO A 300 21.15 -11.69 -45.69
C PRO A 300 21.55 -10.35 -46.33
N SER A 301 22.86 -10.07 -46.37
CA SER A 301 23.39 -8.90 -47.08
C SER A 301 22.91 -8.93 -48.53
N GLY A 302 22.17 -7.89 -48.96
CA GLY A 302 21.63 -7.79 -50.33
C GLY A 302 20.11 -7.73 -50.45
N LEU A 303 19.36 -7.51 -49.36
CA LEU A 303 17.94 -7.18 -49.49
C LEU A 303 17.75 -5.81 -50.17
N LYS A 304 16.90 -5.79 -51.20
CA LYS A 304 16.43 -4.57 -51.85
C LYS A 304 15.41 -3.88 -50.96
N HIS A 305 15.62 -2.60 -50.67
CA HIS A 305 14.66 -1.79 -49.94
C HIS A 305 13.68 -1.21 -50.96
N LEU A 306 12.41 -1.47 -50.80
CA LEU A 306 11.36 -1.02 -51.72
C LEU A 306 10.39 -0.13 -50.95
N MET A 307 10.07 1.04 -51.49
CA MET A 307 9.04 1.94 -50.98
C MET A 307 7.86 1.90 -51.94
N VAL A 308 6.68 1.67 -51.39
CA VAL A 308 5.44 1.69 -52.15
C VAL A 308 4.95 3.13 -52.21
N THR A 309 4.95 3.71 -53.40
CA THR A 309 4.42 5.06 -53.68
C THR A 309 3.11 4.95 -54.45
N SER A 310 2.36 6.05 -54.54
CA SER A 310 1.16 6.12 -55.38
C SER A 310 1.43 5.88 -56.87
N SER A 311 2.68 6.02 -57.30
CA SER A 311 3.16 5.79 -58.67
C SER A 311 3.69 4.37 -58.92
N GLY A 312 3.82 3.54 -57.88
CA GLY A 312 4.34 2.18 -57.98
C GLY A 312 5.36 1.83 -56.89
N ILE A 313 6.02 0.68 -57.04
CA ILE A 313 7.05 0.22 -56.11
C ILE A 313 8.40 0.74 -56.62
N GLU A 314 9.05 1.60 -55.84
CA GLU A 314 10.38 2.15 -56.15
C GLU A 314 11.44 1.52 -55.25
N GLU A 315 12.59 1.19 -55.83
CA GLU A 315 13.76 0.74 -55.07
C GLU A 315 14.43 1.96 -54.45
N VAL A 316 14.57 1.94 -53.12
CA VAL A 316 15.18 3.02 -52.34
C VAL A 316 16.51 2.53 -51.81
N ASP A 317 17.45 3.44 -51.64
CA ASP A 317 18.71 3.11 -50.98
C ASP A 317 18.43 2.60 -49.57
N ALA A 318 19.27 1.65 -49.11
CA ALA A 318 19.21 1.20 -47.73
C ALA A 318 19.29 2.44 -46.82
N PRO A 319 18.44 2.55 -45.79
CA PRO A 319 18.53 3.67 -44.87
C PRO A 319 19.96 3.70 -44.33
N GLU A 320 20.65 4.84 -44.50
CA GLU A 320 21.98 5.02 -43.93
C GLU A 320 21.88 4.60 -42.47
N GLU A 321 22.71 3.65 -42.03
CA GLU A 321 22.84 3.33 -40.63
C GLU A 321 23.26 4.63 -39.95
N HIS A 322 22.29 5.41 -39.46
CA HIS A 322 22.58 6.54 -38.62
C HIS A 322 23.36 5.95 -37.46
N HIS A 323 24.67 6.21 -37.46
CA HIS A 323 25.57 5.84 -36.39
C HIS A 323 24.82 6.14 -35.09
N ARG A 324 24.60 5.08 -34.30
CA ARG A 324 24.12 5.23 -32.93
C ARG A 324 24.97 6.32 -32.31
N HIS A 325 24.40 7.50 -32.10
CA HIS A 325 24.93 8.44 -31.15
C HIS A 325 24.74 7.79 -29.77
N GLU A 326 25.68 6.92 -29.42
CA GLU A 326 26.15 6.85 -28.04
C GLU A 326 26.48 8.29 -27.63
N LYS A 327 25.99 8.70 -26.47
CA LYS A 327 25.97 10.08 -25.94
C LYS A 327 24.80 10.91 -26.46
N HIS A 328 23.59 10.59 -26.01
CA HIS A 328 23.01 11.36 -24.91
C HIS A 328 22.59 10.37 -23.85
N GLY A 329 23.15 10.50 -22.65
CA GLY A 329 22.48 10.03 -21.45
C GLY A 329 21.19 10.81 -21.33
N VAL A 330 20.16 10.38 -22.07
CA VAL A 330 18.81 10.56 -21.62
C VAL A 330 18.77 9.66 -20.41
N ARG A 331 19.08 10.25 -19.25
CA ARG A 331 18.28 9.95 -18.06
C ARG A 331 16.87 9.86 -18.63
N CYS A 332 16.29 8.66 -18.64
CA CYS A 332 14.88 8.57 -18.35
C CYS A 332 14.75 9.22 -16.97
N SER A 333 14.73 10.56 -16.94
CA SER A 333 13.85 11.26 -16.06
C SER A 333 12.50 10.68 -16.45
N VAL A 334 12.12 9.65 -15.71
CA VAL A 334 10.79 9.51 -15.17
C VAL A 334 10.42 10.93 -14.73
N VAL A 335 9.90 11.71 -15.66
CA VAL A 335 9.03 12.80 -15.29
C VAL A 335 7.79 12.04 -14.88
N MET A 336 7.73 11.67 -13.60
CA MET A 336 6.45 11.57 -12.92
C MET A 336 5.79 12.90 -13.19
N ALA A 337 4.93 12.92 -14.20
CA ALA A 337 4.04 14.04 -14.42
C ALA A 337 3.02 13.98 -13.29
N SER A 338 3.40 14.53 -12.14
CA SER A 338 2.47 15.15 -11.21
C SER A 338 1.84 16.34 -11.93
N GLN A 339 0.89 16.05 -12.82
CA GLN A 339 -0.12 17.00 -13.25
C GLN A 339 -1.47 16.30 -13.19
N VAL A 340 -1.96 16.21 -11.95
CA VAL A 340 -3.38 16.46 -11.68
C VAL A 340 -3.65 17.89 -12.16
N SER A 341 -3.96 18.05 -13.45
CA SER A 341 -4.62 19.26 -13.94
C SER A 341 -6.11 18.99 -13.95
N SER A 342 -6.77 19.50 -12.91
CA SER A 342 -8.00 20.29 -13.05
C SER A 342 -8.95 19.87 -14.16
N ILE A 343 -9.99 19.14 -13.79
CA ILE A 343 -11.27 19.14 -14.50
C ILE A 343 -11.93 20.50 -14.24
N PRO A 344 -12.25 21.32 -15.25
CA PRO A 344 -13.27 22.34 -15.13
C PRO A 344 -14.60 21.83 -15.69
N CYS A 345 -15.64 22.04 -14.87
CA CYS A 345 -17.08 21.83 -15.06
C CYS A 345 -17.61 20.41 -14.82
#